data_AF-A0AA40V7I9-F1
#
_entry.id   AF-A0AA40V7I9-F1
#
_cell.length_a   1.000
_cell.length_b   1.000
_cell.length_c   1.000
_cell.angle_alpha   90.00
_cell.angle_beta   90.00
_cell.angle_gamma   90.00
#
_symmetry.space_group_name_H-M   'P 1'
#
loop_
_entity.id
_entity.type
_entity.pdbx_description
1 polymer ?
#
loop_
_entity_poly.entity_id
_entity_poly.type
_entity_poly.pdbx_seq_one_letter_code
_entity_poly.pdbx_strand_id
1 'polypeptide(L)'
;MTRQINTPGKKWIAAAKDPGTTQTHDDPSVSGFFKITSGGVVFYDLQGIPFAFLVTRPGENFFVTCSLTEGGLRYMFSTSSKTEELLGIDGLTYSESANLATEISESIACEKAISTLAAFGFNFDDFVDMANRKTTSDLAHQAFFKAGMTVAPRGIEDDGYLLASRLGRVMLFRNGYQYANGLWIASTEAAA
;
A
#
# COMPACT_ATOMS: atom_id res chain seq x y z
N MET A 1 7.48 6.11 11.78
CA MET A 1 8.27 5.69 10.60
C MET A 1 7.99 6.66 9.48
N THR A 2 9.02 7.22 8.85
CA THR A 2 8.87 8.00 7.62
C THR A 2 8.42 7.06 6.52
N ARG A 3 7.26 7.35 5.94
CA ARG A 3 6.68 6.55 4.87
C ARG A 3 7.59 6.61 3.64
N GLN A 4 7.98 5.46 3.10
CA GLN A 4 8.82 5.37 1.90
C GLN A 4 8.19 4.48 0.84
N ILE A 5 8.37 4.85 -0.42
CA ILE A 5 8.06 4.01 -1.59
C ILE A 5 9.38 3.74 -2.29
N ASN A 6 9.59 2.50 -2.74
CA ASN A 6 10.74 2.13 -3.54
C ASN A 6 10.26 1.73 -4.93
N THR A 7 10.94 2.24 -5.95
CA THR A 7 10.87 1.72 -7.32
C THR A 7 12.30 1.29 -7.72
N PRO A 8 12.53 0.59 -8.85
CA PRO A 8 13.85 0.04 -9.13
C PRO A 8 14.92 1.14 -9.15
N GLY A 9 15.90 1.02 -8.24
CA GLY A 9 16.99 1.98 -8.09
C GLY A 9 16.58 3.38 -7.59
N LYS A 10 15.33 3.59 -7.12
CA LYS A 10 14.85 4.89 -6.64
C LYS A 10 14.13 4.77 -5.30
N LYS A 11 14.34 5.78 -4.46
CA LYS A 11 13.70 5.91 -3.15
C LYS A 11 12.88 7.19 -3.09
N TRP A 12 11.63 7.07 -2.67
CA TRP A 12 10.68 8.18 -2.56
C TRP A 12 10.24 8.33 -1.11
N ILE A 13 10.26 9.55 -0.58
CA ILE A 13 9.81 9.84 0.80
C ILE A 13 8.52 10.68 0.78
N ALA A 14 7.76 10.63 1.88
CA ALA A 14 6.54 11.43 1.98
C ALA A 14 6.84 12.94 1.85
N ALA A 15 6.11 13.60 0.96
CA ALA A 15 6.20 15.04 0.75
C ALA A 15 5.65 15.81 1.96
N ALA A 16 6.21 16.99 2.21
CA ALA A 16 5.60 17.99 3.08
C ALA A 16 4.26 18.48 2.50
N LYS A 17 3.56 19.37 3.23
CA LYS A 17 2.33 20.00 2.72
C LYS A 17 2.55 20.66 1.35
N ASP A 18 3.69 21.36 1.24
CA ASP A 18 4.24 21.88 -0.01
C ASP A 18 5.46 21.01 -0.43
N PRO A 19 5.35 20.24 -1.53
CA PRO A 19 6.41 19.35 -2.00
C PRO A 19 7.77 20.05 -2.19
N GLY A 20 7.79 21.30 -2.66
CA GLY A 20 9.04 22.05 -2.90
C GLY A 20 9.81 22.43 -1.63
N THR A 21 9.20 22.26 -0.47
CA THR A 21 9.81 22.53 0.86
C THR A 21 10.23 21.26 1.59
N THR A 22 10.07 20.10 0.96
CA THR A 22 10.36 18.80 1.60
C THR A 22 11.87 18.65 1.80
N GLN A 23 12.29 18.35 3.03
CA GLN A 23 13.70 18.10 3.35
C GLN A 23 14.04 16.62 3.12
N THR A 24 15.16 16.37 2.46
CA THR A 24 15.71 15.01 2.29
C THR A 24 16.47 14.54 3.53
N HIS A 25 16.65 15.40 4.54
CA HIS A 25 17.44 15.12 5.74
C HIS A 25 18.87 14.64 5.42
N ASP A 26 19.48 15.25 4.41
CA ASP A 26 20.83 14.92 3.93
C ASP A 26 20.99 13.46 3.48
N ASP A 27 19.90 12.77 3.15
CA ASP A 27 19.93 11.42 2.57
C ASP A 27 20.11 11.49 1.05
N PRO A 28 21.32 11.20 0.51
CA PRO A 28 21.60 11.27 -0.92
C PRO A 28 20.91 10.16 -1.72
N SER A 29 20.32 9.15 -1.07
CA SER A 29 19.59 8.08 -1.76
C SER A 29 18.18 8.47 -2.17
N VAL A 30 17.67 9.61 -1.70
CA VAL A 30 16.32 10.09 -2.01
C VAL A 30 16.25 10.60 -3.45
N SER A 31 15.40 9.99 -4.25
CA SER A 31 15.16 10.35 -5.66
C SER A 31 14.07 11.41 -5.84
N GLY A 32 13.24 11.61 -4.81
CA GLY A 32 12.14 12.57 -4.84
C GLY A 32 11.12 12.29 -3.74
N PHE A 33 9.92 12.84 -3.95
CA PHE A 33 8.85 12.83 -2.94
C PHE A 33 7.58 12.19 -3.46
N PHE A 34 6.69 11.79 -2.56
CA PHE A 34 5.35 11.33 -2.93
C PHE A 34 4.26 11.86 -2.01
N LYS A 35 3.04 11.97 -2.55
CA LYS A 35 1.84 12.34 -1.80
C LYS A 35 0.70 11.41 -2.14
N ILE A 36 0.05 10.89 -1.11
CA ILE A 36 -1.12 10.03 -1.27
C ILE A 36 -2.38 10.87 -1.37
N THR A 37 -3.23 10.49 -2.31
CA THR A 37 -4.50 11.13 -2.64
C THR A 37 -5.60 10.07 -2.62
N SER A 38 -6.86 10.49 -2.78
CA SER A 38 -8.00 9.56 -2.82
C SER A 38 -7.96 8.59 -4.01
N GLY A 39 -7.28 8.96 -5.11
CA GLY A 39 -7.24 8.16 -6.34
C GLY A 39 -5.90 7.46 -6.61
N GLY A 40 -4.88 7.68 -5.77
CA GLY A 40 -3.54 7.24 -6.09
C GLY A 40 -2.42 7.99 -5.38
N VAL A 41 -1.22 7.91 -5.95
CA VAL A 41 -0.01 8.53 -5.43
C VAL A 41 0.58 9.47 -6.48
N VAL A 42 0.77 10.74 -6.12
CA VAL A 42 1.52 11.69 -6.94
C VAL A 42 3.00 11.61 -6.56
N PHE A 43 3.88 11.52 -7.55
CA PHE A 43 5.32 11.58 -7.39
C PHE A 43 5.86 12.94 -7.85
N TYR A 44 6.83 13.44 -7.09
CA TYR A 44 7.49 14.72 -7.30
C TYR A 44 8.99 14.51 -7.40
N ASP A 45 9.65 15.30 -8.24
CA ASP A 45 11.11 15.37 -8.22
C ASP A 45 11.64 16.11 -6.98
N LEU A 46 12.96 16.26 -6.88
CA LEU A 46 13.61 16.97 -5.76
C LEU A 46 13.29 18.48 -5.72
N GLN A 47 12.77 19.03 -6.81
CA GLN A 47 12.31 20.43 -6.89
C GLN A 47 10.84 20.57 -6.48
N GLY A 48 10.15 19.47 -6.19
CA GLY A 48 8.73 19.47 -5.85
C GLY A 48 7.81 19.55 -7.08
N ILE A 49 8.32 19.28 -8.28
CA ILE A 49 7.55 19.30 -9.53
C ILE A 49 6.90 17.92 -9.72
N PRO A 50 5.57 17.84 -9.88
CA PRO A 50 4.90 16.57 -10.12
C PRO A 50 5.20 16.05 -11.54
N PHE A 51 5.52 14.77 -11.65
CA PHE A 51 5.89 14.15 -12.94
C PHE A 51 5.23 12.78 -13.19
N ALA A 52 4.76 12.09 -12.15
CA ALA A 52 4.08 10.81 -12.27
C ALA A 52 2.89 10.68 -11.31
N PHE A 53 1.92 9.88 -11.69
CA PHE A 53 0.81 9.46 -10.85
C PHE A 53 0.64 7.95 -10.92
N LEU A 54 0.64 7.29 -9.77
CA LEU A 54 0.22 5.90 -9.64
C LEU A 54 -1.27 5.87 -9.36
N VAL A 55 -2.06 5.39 -10.32
CA VAL A 55 -3.48 5.14 -10.12
C VAL A 55 -3.64 3.94 -9.20
N THR A 56 -4.46 4.05 -8.16
CA THR A 56 -4.76 2.94 -7.23
C THR A 56 -6.27 2.71 -7.16
N ARG A 57 -6.83 1.98 -8.14
CA ARG A 57 -8.24 1.61 -8.16
C ARG A 57 -8.41 0.11 -7.93
N PRO A 58 -9.55 -0.34 -7.39
CA PRO A 58 -9.83 -1.77 -7.27
C PRO A 58 -9.68 -2.46 -8.63
N GLY A 59 -8.72 -3.37 -8.76
CA GLY A 59 -8.46 -4.12 -9.99
C GLY A 59 -7.56 -3.42 -11.02
N GLU A 60 -7.20 -2.15 -10.82
CA GLU A 60 -6.39 -1.38 -11.78
C GLU A 60 -5.34 -0.54 -11.05
N ASN A 61 -4.08 -0.95 -11.13
CA ASN A 61 -2.93 -0.16 -10.69
C ASN A 61 -1.97 0.05 -11.85
N PHE A 62 -1.67 1.31 -12.18
CA PHE A 62 -0.74 1.65 -13.25
C PHE A 62 -0.17 3.05 -13.07
N PHE A 63 0.99 3.29 -13.67
CA PHE A 63 1.62 4.60 -13.70
C PHE A 63 1.16 5.40 -14.91
N VAL A 64 1.01 6.71 -14.71
CA VAL A 64 0.82 7.68 -15.79
C VAL A 64 1.74 8.87 -15.59
N THR A 65 2.13 9.53 -16.68
CA THR A 65 2.76 10.85 -16.60
C THR A 65 1.72 11.87 -16.13
N CYS A 66 2.13 12.75 -15.22
CA CYS A 66 1.34 13.90 -14.83
C CYS A 66 2.18 15.17 -14.84
N SER A 67 1.53 16.32 -14.98
CA SER A 67 2.18 17.62 -14.90
C SER A 67 1.26 18.66 -14.31
N LEU A 68 1.84 19.67 -13.65
CA LEU A 68 1.10 20.80 -13.12
C LEU A 68 0.83 21.82 -14.24
N THR A 69 -0.43 22.22 -14.37
CA THR A 69 -0.86 23.31 -15.24
C THR A 69 -1.61 24.37 -14.42
N GLU A 70 -1.95 25.52 -15.02
CA GLU A 70 -2.79 26.55 -14.36
C GLU A 70 -4.12 25.99 -13.84
N GLY A 71 -4.68 24.99 -14.52
CA GLY A 71 -5.93 24.31 -14.13
C GLY A 71 -5.74 23.14 -13.16
N GLY A 72 -4.53 22.94 -12.61
CA GLY A 72 -4.19 21.81 -11.75
C GLY A 72 -3.44 20.68 -12.47
N LEU A 73 -3.40 19.51 -11.84
CA LEU A 73 -2.72 18.33 -12.39
C LEU A 73 -3.46 17.80 -13.63
N ARG A 74 -2.72 17.64 -14.72
CA ARG A 74 -3.17 16.90 -15.91
C ARG A 74 -2.44 15.58 -16.01
N TYR A 75 -3.11 14.60 -16.58
CA TYR A 75 -2.62 13.23 -16.69
C TYR A 75 -2.60 12.82 -18.16
N MET A 76 -1.57 12.08 -18.55
CA MET A 76 -1.57 11.31 -19.79
C MET A 76 -2.21 9.94 -19.55
N PHE A 77 -2.58 9.23 -20.62
CA PHE A 77 -3.08 7.85 -20.52
C PHE A 77 -1.97 6.83 -20.23
N SER A 78 -0.71 7.21 -20.42
CA SER A 78 0.46 6.36 -20.21
C SER A 78 1.61 7.17 -19.61
N THR A 79 2.70 6.48 -19.30
CA THR A 79 3.99 7.10 -19.03
C THR A 79 4.66 7.57 -20.32
N SER A 80 5.48 8.62 -20.19
CA SER A 80 6.49 9.02 -21.16
C SER A 80 7.85 8.42 -20.78
N SER A 81 8.78 8.30 -21.73
CA SER A 81 10.12 7.76 -21.47
C SER A 81 10.86 8.52 -20.35
N LYS A 82 10.64 9.85 -20.25
CA LYS A 82 11.25 10.63 -19.18
C LYS A 82 10.68 10.28 -17.80
N THR A 83 9.37 10.04 -17.72
CA THR A 83 8.73 9.58 -16.49
C THR A 83 9.22 8.19 -16.09
N GLU A 84 9.40 7.30 -17.07
CA GLU A 84 9.88 5.93 -16.83
C GLU A 84 11.31 5.93 -16.28
N GLU A 85 12.20 6.73 -16.87
CA GLU A 85 13.57 6.94 -16.40
C GLU A 85 13.60 7.49 -14.96
N LEU A 86 12.77 8.49 -14.65
CA LEU A 86 12.69 9.09 -13.32
C LEU A 86 12.17 8.09 -12.29
N LEU A 87 11.14 7.31 -12.63
CA LEU A 87 10.62 6.22 -11.79
C LEU A 87 11.55 5.01 -11.72
N GLY A 88 12.53 4.89 -12.62
CA GLY A 88 13.37 3.69 -12.73
C GLY A 88 12.61 2.47 -13.27
N ILE A 89 11.56 2.70 -14.06
CA ILE A 89 10.75 1.62 -14.69
C ILE A 89 11.03 1.49 -16.19
N ASP A 90 11.97 2.26 -16.73
CA ASP A 90 12.44 2.09 -18.10
C ASP A 90 12.93 0.66 -18.33
N GLY A 91 12.53 0.06 -19.45
CA GLY A 91 12.84 -1.32 -19.80
C GLY A 91 12.00 -2.39 -19.07
N LEU A 92 11.13 -2.03 -18.11
CA LEU A 92 10.17 -2.99 -17.55
C LEU A 92 9.10 -3.34 -18.58
N THR A 93 8.71 -4.61 -18.61
CA THR A 93 7.52 -5.05 -19.33
C THR A 93 6.25 -4.46 -18.70
N TYR A 94 5.16 -4.44 -19.46
CA TYR A 94 3.85 -4.01 -18.95
C TYR A 94 3.45 -4.75 -17.67
N SER A 95 3.66 -6.07 -17.62
CA SER A 95 3.35 -6.89 -16.45
C SER A 95 4.20 -6.57 -15.24
N GLU A 96 5.50 -6.31 -15.42
CA GLU A 96 6.39 -5.94 -14.31
C GLU A 96 6.03 -4.57 -13.74
N SER A 97 5.72 -3.61 -14.62
CA SER A 97 5.25 -2.28 -14.22
C SER A 97 3.92 -2.34 -13.45
N ALA A 98 2.96 -3.15 -13.92
CA ALA A 98 1.68 -3.36 -13.24
C ALA A 98 1.83 -4.08 -11.88
N ASN A 99 2.75 -5.03 -11.79
CA ASN A 99 3.07 -5.72 -10.53
C ASN A 99 3.68 -4.73 -9.53
N LEU A 100 4.66 -3.93 -9.94
CA LEU A 100 5.24 -2.87 -9.10
C LEU A 100 4.18 -1.87 -8.62
N ALA A 101 3.33 -1.40 -9.53
CA ALA A 101 2.21 -0.52 -9.20
C ALA A 101 1.28 -1.13 -8.13
N THR A 102 0.98 -2.43 -8.26
CA THR A 102 0.17 -3.18 -7.30
C THR A 102 0.88 -3.34 -5.95
N GLU A 103 2.17 -3.67 -5.95
CA GLU A 103 2.96 -3.83 -4.73
C GLU A 103 3.02 -2.54 -3.90
N ILE A 104 3.19 -1.39 -4.56
CA ILE A 104 3.20 -0.07 -3.91
C ILE A 104 1.81 0.25 -3.35
N SER A 105 0.76 0.07 -4.16
CA SER A 105 -0.65 0.27 -3.77
C SER A 105 -1.01 -0.54 -2.53
N GLU A 106 -0.66 -1.83 -2.53
CA GLU A 106 -0.89 -2.73 -1.41
C GLU A 106 -0.06 -2.37 -0.17
N SER A 107 1.20 -1.95 -0.33
CA SER A 107 2.03 -1.49 0.81
C SER A 107 1.40 -0.29 1.50
N ILE A 108 0.91 0.66 0.71
CA ILE A 108 0.21 1.85 1.20
C ILE A 108 -1.07 1.49 1.95
N ALA A 109 -1.83 0.52 1.41
CA ALA A 109 -3.05 0.03 2.04
C ALA A 109 -2.76 -0.72 3.35
N CYS A 110 -1.71 -1.54 3.41
CA CYS A 110 -1.28 -2.24 4.62
C CYS A 110 -0.90 -1.27 5.73
N GLU A 111 -0.09 -0.24 5.44
CA GLU A 111 0.28 0.77 6.42
C GLU A 111 -0.93 1.53 6.97
N LYS A 112 -1.88 1.87 6.08
CA LYS A 112 -3.13 2.53 6.48
C LYS A 112 -3.99 1.63 7.37
N ALA A 113 -4.08 0.34 7.04
CA ALA A 113 -4.77 -0.64 7.88
C ALA A 113 -4.12 -0.71 9.27
N ILE A 114 -2.79 -0.84 9.35
CA ILE A 114 -2.05 -0.88 10.62
C ILE A 114 -2.30 0.38 11.46
N SER A 115 -2.23 1.57 10.85
CA SER A 115 -2.53 2.83 11.55
C SER A 115 -3.99 2.90 12.03
N THR A 116 -4.92 2.32 11.25
CA THR A 116 -6.33 2.23 11.64
C THR A 116 -6.51 1.30 12.83
N LEU A 117 -5.88 0.12 12.83
CA LEU A 117 -5.92 -0.81 13.98
C LEU A 117 -5.35 -0.17 15.24
N ALA A 118 -4.19 0.48 15.12
CA ALA A 118 -3.53 1.14 16.25
C ALA A 118 -4.42 2.24 16.86
N ALA A 119 -5.17 2.98 16.04
CA ALA A 119 -6.12 3.98 16.53
C ALA A 119 -7.29 3.38 17.34
N PHE A 120 -7.59 2.09 17.14
CA PHE A 120 -8.56 1.32 17.92
C PHE A 120 -7.93 0.54 19.08
N GLY A 121 -6.60 0.59 19.23
CA GLY A 121 -5.87 -0.17 20.26
C GLY A 121 -5.59 -1.63 19.90
N PHE A 122 -5.67 -2.01 18.62
CA PHE A 122 -5.37 -3.35 18.14
C PHE A 122 -4.14 -3.37 17.23
N ASN A 123 -3.58 -4.55 17.03
CA ASN A 123 -2.47 -4.83 16.13
C ASN A 123 -2.85 -5.92 15.10
N PHE A 124 -1.88 -6.33 14.28
CA PHE A 124 -2.11 -7.34 13.26
C PHE A 124 -2.29 -8.76 13.84
N ASP A 125 -1.64 -9.07 14.97
CA ASP A 125 -1.78 -10.37 15.62
C ASP A 125 -3.19 -10.58 16.18
N ASP A 126 -3.85 -9.52 16.64
CA ASP A 126 -5.27 -9.57 17.03
C ASP A 126 -6.17 -10.00 15.85
N PHE A 127 -5.83 -9.58 14.63
CA PHE A 127 -6.54 -10.01 13.43
C PHE A 127 -6.28 -11.49 13.11
N VAL A 128 -5.04 -11.95 13.26
CA VAL A 128 -4.68 -13.37 13.09
C VAL A 128 -5.41 -14.24 14.11
N ASP A 129 -5.52 -13.78 15.35
CA ASP A 129 -6.26 -14.45 16.41
C ASP A 129 -7.75 -14.61 16.06
N MET A 130 -8.38 -13.56 15.54
CA MET A 130 -9.74 -13.64 15.00
C MET A 130 -9.85 -14.60 13.82
N ALA A 131 -8.89 -14.54 12.87
CA ALA A 131 -8.83 -15.45 11.73
C ALA A 131 -8.67 -16.92 12.14
N ASN A 132 -8.07 -17.17 13.31
CA ASN A 132 -7.91 -18.48 13.94
C ASN A 132 -9.02 -18.81 14.95
N ARG A 133 -10.17 -18.13 14.84
CA ARG A 133 -11.40 -18.41 15.60
C ARG A 133 -11.27 -18.17 17.10
N LYS A 134 -10.28 -17.39 17.55
CA LYS A 134 -10.20 -16.97 18.94
C LYS A 134 -11.31 -15.96 19.25
N THR A 135 -11.76 -15.95 20.50
CA THR A 135 -12.77 -15.00 20.97
C THR A 135 -12.32 -13.56 20.70
N THR A 136 -13.14 -12.84 19.96
CA THR A 136 -12.83 -11.50 19.46
C THR A 136 -13.94 -10.55 19.92
N SER A 137 -13.57 -9.34 20.37
CA SER A 137 -14.56 -8.35 20.80
C SER A 137 -15.27 -7.69 19.60
N ASP A 138 -16.48 -7.18 19.81
CA ASP A 138 -17.20 -6.40 18.78
C ASP A 138 -16.39 -5.18 18.33
N LEU A 139 -15.62 -4.57 19.23
CA LEU A 139 -14.75 -3.44 18.90
C LEU A 139 -13.61 -3.86 17.96
N ALA A 140 -13.00 -5.03 18.19
CA ALA A 140 -11.97 -5.59 17.31
C ALA A 140 -12.54 -5.92 15.92
N HIS A 141 -13.72 -6.55 15.87
CA HIS A 141 -14.45 -6.79 14.61
C HIS A 141 -14.68 -5.51 13.81
N GLN A 142 -15.15 -4.45 14.48
CA GLN A 142 -15.31 -3.12 13.86
C GLN A 142 -13.97 -2.53 13.40
N ALA A 143 -12.90 -2.70 14.18
CA ALA A 143 -11.57 -2.22 13.82
C ALA A 143 -11.05 -2.90 12.55
N PHE A 144 -11.15 -4.23 12.45
CA PHE A 144 -10.73 -4.99 11.27
C PHE A 144 -11.51 -4.61 10.01
N PHE A 145 -12.83 -4.41 10.16
CA PHE A 145 -13.67 -3.96 9.05
C PHE A 145 -13.35 -2.52 8.62
N LYS A 146 -13.17 -1.59 9.56
CA LYS A 146 -12.76 -0.20 9.25
C LYS A 146 -11.36 -0.11 8.65
N ALA A 147 -10.45 -1.00 9.04
CA ALA A 147 -9.13 -1.15 8.43
C ALA A 147 -9.20 -1.78 7.03
N GLY A 148 -10.38 -2.24 6.58
CA GLY A 148 -10.58 -2.86 5.27
C GLY A 148 -10.05 -4.28 5.17
N MET A 149 -9.78 -4.95 6.29
CA MET A 149 -9.22 -6.30 6.33
C MET A 149 -10.27 -7.40 6.12
N THR A 150 -11.53 -7.10 6.40
CA THR A 150 -12.66 -8.01 6.21
C THR A 150 -13.69 -7.43 5.26
N VAL A 151 -14.46 -8.29 4.58
CA VAL A 151 -15.54 -7.85 3.68
C VAL A 151 -16.85 -7.54 4.42
N ALA A 152 -16.96 -7.97 5.68
CA ALA A 152 -18.13 -7.76 6.53
C ALA A 152 -17.70 -7.41 7.97
N PRO A 153 -18.54 -6.67 8.75
CA PRO A 153 -18.22 -6.25 10.11
C PRO A 153 -17.82 -7.40 11.03
N ARG A 154 -18.53 -8.53 10.95
CA ARG A 154 -18.24 -9.70 11.78
C ARG A 154 -16.92 -10.38 11.40
N GLY A 155 -16.44 -10.22 10.16
CA GLY A 155 -15.15 -10.73 9.70
C GLY A 155 -15.02 -12.26 9.60
N ILE A 156 -15.90 -13.02 10.25
CA ILE A 156 -15.93 -14.46 10.28
C ILE A 156 -17.38 -14.95 10.22
N GLU A 157 -17.62 -16.06 9.53
CA GLU A 157 -18.91 -16.75 9.48
C GLU A 157 -19.14 -17.65 10.71
N ASP A 158 -20.37 -18.13 10.89
CA ASP A 158 -20.74 -19.00 12.02
C ASP A 158 -20.01 -20.34 12.02
N ASP A 159 -19.59 -20.83 10.85
CA ASP A 159 -18.77 -22.05 10.69
C ASP A 159 -17.26 -21.80 10.90
N GLY A 160 -16.88 -20.56 11.21
CA GLY A 160 -15.50 -20.16 11.41
C GLY A 160 -14.74 -19.89 10.11
N TYR A 161 -15.41 -19.68 8.98
CA TYR A 161 -14.79 -19.23 7.73
C TYR A 161 -14.43 -17.73 7.78
N LEU A 162 -13.16 -17.41 7.49
CA LEU A 162 -12.66 -16.04 7.48
C LEU A 162 -13.15 -15.26 6.24
N LEU A 163 -13.90 -14.19 6.48
CA LEU A 163 -14.35 -13.24 5.46
C LEU A 163 -13.31 -12.16 5.17
N ALA A 164 -12.07 -12.59 4.88
CA ALA A 164 -10.98 -11.68 4.57
C ALA A 164 -11.19 -10.98 3.21
N SER A 165 -11.00 -9.67 3.20
CA SER A 165 -10.89 -8.89 1.98
C SER A 165 -9.59 -9.25 1.22
N ARG A 166 -9.40 -8.67 0.02
CA ARG A 166 -8.11 -8.75 -0.66
C ARG A 166 -6.97 -8.25 0.24
N LEU A 167 -7.16 -7.11 0.92
CA LEU A 167 -6.16 -6.53 1.79
C LEU A 167 -5.85 -7.43 2.99
N GLY A 168 -6.87 -8.02 3.63
CA GLY A 168 -6.66 -8.95 4.74
C GLY A 168 -5.80 -10.15 4.34
N ARG A 169 -6.05 -10.73 3.16
CA ARG A 169 -5.24 -11.84 2.61
C ARG A 169 -3.81 -11.39 2.28
N VAL A 170 -3.65 -10.24 1.64
CA VAL A 170 -2.32 -9.65 1.34
C VAL A 170 -1.52 -9.46 2.63
N MET A 171 -2.14 -8.94 3.69
CA MET A 171 -1.45 -8.76 4.98
C MET A 171 -1.05 -10.09 5.61
N LEU A 172 -1.89 -11.13 5.56
CA LEU A 172 -1.52 -12.48 6.02
C LEU A 172 -0.28 -13.00 5.29
N PHE A 173 -0.30 -12.99 3.96
CA PHE A 173 0.83 -13.51 3.17
C PHE A 173 2.10 -12.68 3.35
N ARG A 174 2.01 -11.34 3.39
CA ARG A 174 3.17 -10.47 3.60
C ARG A 174 3.81 -10.60 4.98
N ASN A 175 3.02 -10.95 5.99
CA ASN A 175 3.53 -11.28 7.33
C ASN A 175 3.90 -12.76 7.48
N GLY A 176 3.99 -13.51 6.37
CA GLY A 176 4.49 -14.87 6.35
C GLY A 176 3.48 -15.91 6.83
N TYR A 177 2.18 -15.63 6.86
CA TYR A 177 1.16 -16.61 7.24
C TYR A 177 0.68 -17.42 6.04
N GLN A 178 0.41 -18.71 6.28
CA GLN A 178 -0.19 -19.65 5.34
C GLN A 178 -1.38 -20.35 5.98
N TYR A 179 -2.36 -20.75 5.18
CA TYR A 179 -3.51 -21.50 5.65
C TYR A 179 -3.22 -22.99 5.63
N ALA A 180 -3.14 -23.62 6.81
CA ALA A 180 -2.89 -25.05 6.97
C ALA A 180 -3.66 -25.58 8.18
N ASN A 181 -4.17 -26.82 8.09
CA ASN A 181 -4.91 -27.48 9.15
C ASN A 181 -6.09 -26.66 9.70
N GLY A 182 -6.74 -25.86 8.84
CA GLY A 182 -7.87 -25.02 9.23
C GLY A 182 -7.50 -23.69 9.90
N LEU A 183 -6.20 -23.37 10.03
CA LEU A 183 -5.67 -22.20 10.72
C LEU A 183 -4.67 -21.43 9.84
N TRP A 184 -4.51 -20.15 10.13
CA TRP A 184 -3.43 -19.30 9.63
C TRP A 184 -2.22 -19.45 10.54
N ILE A 185 -1.17 -20.09 10.05
CA ILE A 185 0.07 -20.36 10.79
C ILE A 185 1.25 -19.65 10.13
N ALA A 186 2.26 -19.28 10.93
CA ALA A 186 3.47 -18.70 10.37
C ALA A 186 4.20 -19.74 9.51
N SER A 187 4.70 -19.35 8.35
CA SER A 187 5.34 -20.24 7.37
C SER A 187 6.56 -20.96 7.93
N THR A 188 7.23 -20.36 8.92
CA THR A 188 8.35 -20.97 9.66
C THR A 188 7.92 -22.13 10.56
N GLU A 189 6.68 -22.12 11.04
CA GLU A 189 6.10 -23.17 11.88
C GLU A 189 5.45 -24.27 11.04
N ALA A 190 4.98 -23.95 9.83
CA ALA A 190 4.38 -24.90 8.90
C ALA A 190 5.36 -25.93 8.30
N ALA A 191 6.67 -25.63 8.35
CA ALA A 191 7.74 -26.45 7.79
C ALA A 191 8.39 -27.41 8.81
N ALA A 192 7.90 -27.41 10.06
CA ALA A 192 8.34 -28.28 11.15
C ALA A 192 7.37 -29.44 11.37
#